data_AF-M1A2Q4-F1
#
_entry.id   AF-M1A2Q4-F1
#
_cell.length_a   1.000
_cell.length_b   1.000
_cell.length_c   1.000
_cell.angle_alpha   90.00
_cell.angle_beta   90.00
_cell.angle_gamma   90.00
#
_symmetry.space_group_name_H-M   'P 1'
#
loop_
_entity.id
_entity.type
_entity.pdbx_description
1 polymer ?
#
loop_
_entity_poly.entity_id
_entity_poly.type
_entity_poly.pdbx_seq_one_letter_code
_entity_poly.pdbx_strand_id
1 'polypeptide(L)'
;MAARCNFWLPKKKRFCSNVLLRDSQFCGNHTQRSDGQWVPCPIHPSHSVLEENLQSHLKRCPFFKQAQSLSIQPFYQEGINAGKEEEEGGQNFSSEMKRNAVHGMTLFEFSQLINKIKSIHASICSDIGDSFKIPQACDIWTNRQVDRGLPFQEKHVMQQASILGNLEEFGVLKSCGDDAVSGTLKSEASGDDDDVPSVVEFGAGRGYLTQVLADCYRIKKILLVERKSYKLKADRSLRQKESVTLERLRIDIEDLKLNAVESLQGVPYLAIGKHLCGPATDMTLRCCISKQCNQHNDAPSDSTCRLIGLAIATCCHHLCQWKHYISNPPSALMLLAIAHISFDPVLVYVQKCSIINITMDLLKFMNDAFLR
;
A
#
# COMPACT_ATOMS: atom_id res chain seq x y z
N MET A 1 -33.31 -33.20 -9.38
CA MET A 1 -32.34 -32.10 -9.56
C MET A 1 -33.01 -30.81 -9.10
N ALA A 2 -32.36 -29.99 -8.28
CA ALA A 2 -32.90 -28.68 -7.91
C ALA A 2 -32.97 -27.78 -9.14
N ALA A 3 -34.12 -27.17 -9.39
CA ALA A 3 -34.31 -26.24 -10.48
C ALA A 3 -33.42 -24.99 -10.29
N ARG A 4 -32.83 -24.51 -11.38
CA ARG A 4 -31.82 -23.44 -11.40
C ARG A 4 -32.41 -22.13 -11.91
N CYS A 5 -31.80 -21.02 -11.49
CA CYS A 5 -32.21 -19.67 -11.88
C CYS A 5 -32.09 -19.41 -13.38
N ASN A 6 -33.18 -18.88 -13.98
CA ASN A 6 -33.27 -18.56 -15.41
C ASN A 6 -32.55 -17.25 -15.82
N PHE A 7 -31.79 -16.61 -14.92
CA PHE A 7 -31.06 -15.39 -15.23
C PHE A 7 -29.78 -15.68 -16.02
N TRP A 8 -29.66 -15.10 -17.22
CA TRP A 8 -28.47 -15.21 -18.05
C TRP A 8 -27.34 -14.29 -17.54
N LEU A 9 -26.12 -14.80 -17.40
CA LEU A 9 -24.94 -14.02 -17.01
C LEU A 9 -24.07 -13.72 -18.25
N PRO A 10 -24.16 -12.52 -18.87
CA PRO A 10 -23.49 -12.23 -20.15
C PRO A 10 -21.97 -12.39 -20.06
N LYS A 11 -21.35 -11.90 -18.98
CA LYS A 11 -19.90 -11.99 -18.74
C LYS A 11 -19.40 -13.44 -18.58
N LYS A 12 -20.27 -14.36 -18.19
CA LYS A 12 -19.92 -15.77 -17.92
C LYS A 12 -20.51 -16.74 -18.94
N LYS A 13 -21.26 -16.25 -19.94
CA LYS A 13 -21.92 -17.03 -21.00
C LYS A 13 -22.67 -18.27 -20.48
N ARG A 14 -23.38 -18.14 -19.35
CA ARG A 14 -24.15 -19.23 -18.73
C ARG A 14 -25.30 -18.72 -17.88
N PHE A 15 -26.31 -19.56 -17.64
CA PHE A 15 -27.36 -19.29 -16.65
C PHE A 15 -26.82 -19.35 -15.22
N CYS A 16 -27.45 -18.58 -14.33
CA CYS A 16 -27.10 -18.56 -12.92
C CYS A 16 -27.23 -19.95 -12.28
N SER A 17 -26.22 -20.38 -11.54
CA SER A 17 -26.20 -21.70 -10.89
C SER A 17 -26.93 -21.74 -9.55
N ASN A 18 -27.44 -20.61 -9.07
CA ASN A 18 -28.15 -20.55 -7.80
C ASN A 18 -29.51 -21.23 -7.92
N VAL A 19 -29.96 -21.83 -6.81
CA VAL A 19 -31.25 -22.51 -6.70
C VAL A 19 -32.38 -21.48 -6.80
N LEU A 20 -33.49 -21.88 -7.41
CA LEU A 20 -34.73 -21.09 -7.45
C LEU A 20 -35.25 -20.79 -6.04
N LEU A 21 -35.86 -19.62 -5.88
CA LEU A 21 -36.76 -19.38 -4.76
C LEU A 21 -38.07 -20.15 -4.97
N ARG A 22 -38.77 -20.49 -3.88
CA ARG A 22 -40.13 -21.03 -3.98
C ARG A 22 -40.99 -20.02 -4.75
N ASP A 23 -41.70 -20.51 -5.76
CA ASP A 23 -42.62 -19.73 -6.60
C ASP A 23 -41.98 -18.63 -7.47
N SER A 24 -40.68 -18.74 -7.78
CA SER A 24 -40.00 -17.83 -8.73
C SER A 24 -39.17 -18.58 -9.77
N GLN A 25 -39.05 -18.01 -10.97
CA GLN A 25 -38.10 -18.46 -12.00
C GLN A 25 -36.65 -17.99 -11.75
N PHE A 26 -36.43 -17.22 -10.68
CA PHE A 26 -35.11 -16.67 -10.34
C PHE A 26 -34.67 -17.03 -8.91
N CYS A 27 -33.36 -16.99 -8.67
CA CYS A 27 -32.79 -17.07 -7.32
C CYS A 27 -32.92 -15.73 -6.60
N GLY A 28 -32.72 -15.70 -5.27
CA GLY A 28 -32.84 -14.46 -4.48
C GLY A 28 -31.92 -13.29 -4.89
N ASN A 29 -30.87 -13.53 -5.68
CA ASN A 29 -30.03 -12.46 -6.23
C ASN A 29 -30.56 -11.87 -7.55
N HIS A 30 -31.43 -12.60 -8.25
CA HIS A 30 -31.92 -12.28 -9.59
C HIS A 30 -33.45 -12.27 -9.69
N THR A 31 -34.17 -12.45 -8.58
CA THR A 31 -35.57 -12.05 -8.48
C THR A 31 -35.69 -10.56 -8.73
N GLN A 32 -36.83 -10.14 -9.27
CA GLN A 32 -37.19 -8.73 -9.34
C GLN A 32 -37.00 -8.16 -7.93
N ARG A 33 -36.04 -7.23 -7.79
CA ARG A 33 -35.79 -6.58 -6.51
C ARG A 33 -37.09 -5.90 -6.14
N SER A 34 -37.50 -6.02 -4.89
CA SER A 34 -38.68 -5.31 -4.38
C SER A 34 -38.58 -3.83 -4.78
N ASP A 35 -39.71 -3.26 -5.21
CA ASP A 35 -39.84 -1.84 -5.60
C ASP A 35 -39.61 -0.87 -4.42
N GLY A 36 -39.26 -1.40 -3.24
CA GLY A 36 -38.96 -0.63 -2.04
C GLY A 36 -37.71 0.24 -2.19
N GLN A 37 -37.66 1.30 -1.39
CA GLN A 37 -36.55 2.25 -1.39
C GLN A 37 -35.26 1.59 -0.89
N TRP A 38 -34.20 1.70 -1.70
CA TRP A 38 -32.86 1.23 -1.36
C TRP A 38 -32.02 2.39 -0.86
N VAL A 39 -31.47 2.25 0.35
CA VAL A 39 -30.58 3.23 0.95
C VAL A 39 -29.16 2.67 1.05
N PRO A 40 -28.12 3.49 0.85
CA PRO A 40 -26.75 3.06 1.12
C PRO A 40 -26.60 2.71 2.60
N CYS A 41 -25.83 1.67 2.91
CA CYS A 41 -25.52 1.34 4.29
C CYS A 41 -24.75 2.50 4.94
N PRO A 42 -25.17 3.00 6.11
CA PRO A 42 -24.51 4.12 6.79
C PRO A 42 -23.13 3.73 7.34
N ILE A 43 -22.87 2.45 7.57
CA ILE A 43 -21.58 1.93 8.06
C ILE A 43 -20.57 1.84 6.92
N HIS A 44 -21.02 1.45 5.73
CA HIS A 44 -20.15 1.34 4.56
C HIS A 44 -20.97 1.53 3.27
N PRO A 45 -20.95 2.72 2.64
CA PRO A 45 -21.82 3.06 1.51
C PRO A 45 -21.62 2.23 0.22
N SER A 46 -20.65 1.30 0.18
CA SER A 46 -20.42 0.45 -1.00
C SER A 46 -21.50 -0.59 -1.24
N HIS A 47 -22.41 -0.79 -0.29
CA HIS A 47 -23.56 -1.67 -0.47
C HIS A 47 -24.83 -0.96 0.01
N SER A 48 -25.92 -1.30 -0.65
CA SER A 48 -27.24 -0.77 -0.32
C SER A 48 -28.10 -1.87 0.29
N VAL A 49 -29.04 -1.44 1.12
CA VAL A 49 -30.05 -2.30 1.74
C VAL A 49 -31.41 -1.68 1.55
N LEU A 50 -32.44 -2.52 1.53
CA LEU A 50 -33.81 -2.04 1.63
C LEU A 50 -33.97 -1.26 2.93
N GLU A 51 -34.60 -0.09 2.86
CA GLU A 51 -34.79 0.80 4.00
C GLU A 51 -35.48 0.09 5.17
N GLU A 52 -36.52 -0.70 4.90
CA GLU A 52 -37.21 -1.56 5.86
C GLU A 52 -36.30 -2.55 6.60
N ASN A 53 -35.20 -2.98 5.96
CA ASN A 53 -34.27 -3.96 6.50
C ASN A 53 -33.00 -3.32 7.08
N LEU A 54 -32.90 -1.99 7.10
CA LEU A 54 -31.71 -1.29 7.56
C LEU A 54 -31.36 -1.67 9.01
N GLN A 55 -32.32 -1.63 9.92
CA GLN A 55 -32.08 -1.91 11.34
C GLN A 55 -31.60 -3.34 11.61
N SER A 56 -32.17 -4.33 10.91
CA SER A 56 -31.73 -5.73 11.03
C SER A 56 -30.37 -5.94 10.36
N HIS A 57 -30.10 -5.24 9.26
CA HIS A 57 -28.81 -5.23 8.58
C HIS A 57 -27.68 -4.68 9.46
N LEU A 58 -27.85 -3.53 10.13
CA LEU A 58 -26.79 -2.91 10.93
C LEU A 58 -26.20 -3.88 11.96
N LYS A 59 -27.05 -4.71 12.59
CA LYS A 59 -26.65 -5.75 13.57
C LYS A 59 -25.86 -6.90 12.96
N ARG A 60 -26.01 -7.16 11.65
CA ARG A 60 -25.42 -8.30 10.94
C ARG A 60 -24.42 -7.88 9.86
N CYS A 61 -24.22 -6.58 9.68
CA CYS A 61 -23.37 -6.03 8.65
C CYS A 61 -21.93 -6.56 8.84
N PRO A 62 -21.34 -7.23 7.83
CA PRO A 62 -19.98 -7.74 7.93
C PRO A 62 -18.97 -6.63 8.23
N PHE A 63 -19.18 -5.42 7.67
CA PHE A 63 -18.31 -4.27 7.92
C PHE A 63 -18.41 -3.77 9.37
N PHE A 64 -19.60 -3.81 9.98
CA PHE A 64 -19.78 -3.47 11.40
C PHE A 64 -19.02 -4.44 12.29
N LYS A 65 -19.22 -5.74 12.09
CA LYS A 65 -18.52 -6.79 12.87
C LYS A 65 -17.01 -6.69 12.71
N GLN A 66 -16.55 -6.37 11.51
CA GLN A 66 -15.14 -6.16 11.24
C GLN A 66 -14.62 -4.93 12.00
N ALA A 67 -15.31 -3.78 11.92
CA ALA A 67 -14.91 -2.57 12.63
C ALA A 67 -14.86 -2.80 14.15
N GLN A 68 -15.85 -3.48 14.72
CA GLN A 68 -15.86 -3.84 16.14
C GLN A 68 -14.68 -4.75 16.49
N SER A 69 -14.42 -5.79 15.70
CA SER A 69 -13.28 -6.69 15.91
C SER A 69 -11.93 -6.00 15.78
N LEU A 70 -11.84 -4.97 14.93
CA LEU A 70 -10.64 -4.17 14.72
C LEU A 70 -10.41 -3.18 15.86
N SER A 71 -11.49 -2.56 16.37
CA SER A 71 -11.43 -1.54 17.43
C SER A 71 -10.82 -2.03 18.75
N ILE A 72 -10.85 -3.34 19.00
CA ILE A 72 -10.28 -3.97 20.19
C ILE A 72 -8.82 -4.43 20.00
N GLN A 73 -8.28 -4.31 18.79
CA GLN A 73 -6.93 -4.77 18.50
C GLN A 73 -5.89 -3.77 19.04
N PRO A 74 -4.77 -4.24 19.62
CA PRO A 74 -3.74 -3.35 20.16
C PRO A 74 -3.07 -2.49 19.07
N PHE A 75 -3.03 -3.00 17.84
CA PHE A 75 -2.48 -2.32 16.67
C PHE A 75 -3.45 -1.35 15.99
N TYR A 76 -4.68 -1.20 16.49
CA TYR A 76 -5.63 -0.21 15.98
C TYR A 76 -5.61 1.05 16.85
N GLN A 77 -5.35 2.19 16.22
CA GLN A 77 -5.49 3.50 16.82
C GLN A 77 -5.96 4.48 15.74
N GLU A 78 -7.22 4.91 15.83
CA GLU A 78 -7.86 5.78 14.84
C GLU A 78 -7.01 7.04 14.56
N GLY A 79 -6.75 7.31 13.28
CA GLY A 79 -6.09 8.53 12.82
C GLY A 79 -4.62 8.70 13.23
N ILE A 80 -3.95 7.68 13.78
CA ILE A 80 -2.57 7.80 14.26
C ILE A 80 -1.58 8.27 13.17
N ASN A 81 -1.85 7.93 11.91
CA ASN A 81 -1.03 8.32 10.76
C ASN A 81 -1.71 9.37 9.86
N ALA A 82 -2.84 9.96 10.27
CA ALA A 82 -3.63 10.91 9.47
C ALA A 82 -2.98 12.32 9.32
N GLY A 83 -1.88 12.57 10.03
CA GLY A 83 -1.27 13.89 10.14
C GLY A 83 -2.07 14.84 11.04
N LYS A 84 -1.50 16.02 11.31
CA LYS A 84 -2.17 17.04 12.13
C LYS A 84 -2.86 18.05 11.22
N GLU A 85 -4.08 18.44 11.56
CA GLU A 85 -4.70 19.64 11.01
C GLU A 85 -4.10 20.84 11.75
N GLU A 86 -3.54 21.82 11.04
CA GLU A 86 -3.18 23.09 11.66
C GLU A 86 -4.48 23.81 12.08
N GLU A 87 -4.57 24.23 13.34
CA GLU A 87 -5.69 25.02 13.91
C GLU A 87 -5.76 26.46 13.33
N GLU A 88 -5.04 26.77 12.25
CA GLU A 88 -5.14 28.07 11.57
C GLU A 88 -6.39 28.13 10.67
N GLY A 89 -7.56 28.32 11.29
CA GLY A 89 -8.76 28.89 10.64
C GLY A 89 -9.23 28.22 9.34
N GLY A 90 -8.94 26.93 9.15
CA GLY A 90 -9.00 26.26 7.86
C GLY A 90 -10.40 26.13 7.29
N GLN A 91 -10.72 26.95 6.27
CA GLN A 91 -11.82 26.65 5.37
C GLN A 91 -11.55 25.30 4.70
N ASN A 92 -12.52 24.38 4.77
CA ASN A 92 -12.46 23.12 4.04
C ASN A 92 -12.52 23.40 2.53
N PHE A 93 -11.37 23.52 1.87
CA PHE A 93 -11.30 23.73 0.43
C PHE A 93 -11.72 22.46 -0.31
N SER A 94 -12.90 22.49 -0.94
CA SER A 94 -13.34 21.43 -1.82
C SER A 94 -12.40 21.30 -3.03
N SER A 95 -12.37 20.13 -3.68
CA SER A 95 -11.60 19.95 -4.92
C SER A 95 -12.03 20.94 -6.02
N GLU A 96 -13.28 21.38 -6.00
CA GLU A 96 -13.80 22.41 -6.91
C GLU A 96 -13.24 23.78 -6.61
N MET A 97 -13.20 24.20 -5.34
CA MET A 97 -12.59 25.46 -4.92
C MET A 97 -11.11 25.55 -5.32
N LYS A 98 -10.37 24.44 -5.17
CA LYS A 98 -8.96 24.34 -5.57
C LYS A 98 -8.78 24.50 -7.09
N ARG A 99 -9.63 23.86 -7.90
CA ARG A 99 -9.61 24.02 -9.36
C ARG A 99 -9.95 25.44 -9.77
N ASN A 100 -11.00 26.02 -9.19
CA ASN A 100 -11.43 27.38 -9.50
C ASN A 100 -10.35 28.40 -9.15
N ALA A 101 -9.61 28.21 -8.07
CA ALA A 101 -8.48 29.06 -7.71
C ALA A 101 -7.39 29.05 -8.79
N VAL A 102 -7.09 27.89 -9.39
CA VAL A 102 -6.11 27.78 -10.49
C VAL A 102 -6.67 28.34 -11.79
N HIS A 103 -7.91 28.04 -12.14
CA HIS A 103 -8.58 28.56 -13.34
C HIS A 103 -8.79 30.06 -13.31
N GLY A 104 -8.91 30.66 -12.13
CA GLY A 104 -9.06 32.10 -11.94
C GLY A 104 -7.74 32.88 -12.02
N MET A 105 -6.58 32.22 -12.14
CA MET A 105 -5.29 32.89 -12.25
C MET A 105 -5.10 33.55 -13.60
N THR A 106 -4.48 34.72 -13.62
CA THR A 106 -3.96 35.31 -14.85
C THR A 106 -2.78 34.49 -15.40
N LEU A 107 -2.48 34.65 -16.70
CA LEU A 107 -1.32 33.99 -17.31
C LEU A 107 0.00 34.36 -16.62
N PHE A 108 0.11 35.59 -16.10
CA PHE A 108 1.29 36.05 -15.39
C PHE A 108 1.44 35.37 -14.03
N GLU A 109 0.39 35.35 -13.22
CA GLU A 109 0.39 34.69 -11.90
C GLU A 109 0.64 33.18 -12.03
N PHE A 110 0.00 32.54 -13.02
CA PHE A 110 0.21 31.14 -13.31
C PHE A 110 1.66 30.85 -13.71
N SER A 111 2.25 31.68 -14.57
CA SER A 111 3.67 31.58 -14.96
C SER A 111 4.61 31.74 -13.76
N GLN A 112 4.35 32.71 -12.87
CA GLN A 112 5.10 32.88 -11.63
C GLN A 112 5.01 31.65 -10.71
N LEU A 113 3.82 31.06 -10.57
CA LEU A 113 3.63 29.83 -9.80
C LEU A 113 4.45 28.67 -10.37
N ILE A 114 4.41 28.47 -11.70
CA ILE A 114 5.21 27.43 -12.36
C ILE A 114 6.70 27.66 -12.17
N ASN A 115 7.18 28.90 -12.28
CA ASN A 115 8.59 29.23 -12.05
C ASN A 115 9.01 28.97 -10.61
N LYS A 116 8.14 29.29 -9.64
CA LYS A 116 8.37 28.94 -8.23
C LYS A 116 8.49 27.44 -8.03
N ILE A 117 7.58 26.64 -8.60
CA ILE A 117 7.62 25.17 -8.53
C ILE A 117 8.91 24.64 -9.15
N LYS A 118 9.27 25.11 -10.36
CA LYS A 118 10.50 24.69 -11.05
C LYS A 118 11.76 25.05 -10.27
N SER A 119 11.81 26.24 -9.67
CA SER A 119 12.96 26.69 -8.87
C SER A 119 13.13 25.84 -7.62
N ILE A 120 12.04 25.58 -6.89
CA ILE A 120 12.06 24.71 -5.71
C ILE A 120 12.46 23.28 -6.11
N HIS A 121 11.89 22.77 -7.21
CA HIS A 121 12.25 21.46 -7.74
C HIS A 121 13.75 21.39 -8.05
N ALA A 122 14.29 22.36 -8.78
CA ALA A 122 15.71 22.40 -9.11
C ALA A 122 16.61 22.51 -7.87
N SER A 123 16.16 23.19 -6.81
CA SER A 123 16.93 23.28 -5.55
C SER A 123 16.92 21.99 -4.71
N ILE A 124 15.90 21.14 -4.87
CA ILE A 124 15.73 19.93 -4.04
C ILE A 124 16.15 18.66 -4.81
N CYS A 125 15.96 18.66 -6.13
CA CYS A 125 15.94 17.47 -6.98
C CYS A 125 16.99 17.59 -8.10
N SER A 126 18.25 17.80 -7.75
CA SER A 126 19.36 17.83 -8.72
C SER A 126 19.82 16.44 -9.15
N ASP A 127 19.69 15.42 -8.28
CA ASP A 127 20.38 14.13 -8.43
C ASP A 127 19.50 12.89 -8.17
N ILE A 128 18.28 12.84 -8.74
CA ILE A 128 17.51 11.59 -8.75
C ILE A 128 18.02 10.71 -9.89
N GLY A 129 18.84 9.71 -9.54
CA GLY A 129 19.32 8.70 -10.48
C GLY A 129 18.23 7.69 -10.85
N ASP A 130 18.11 7.38 -12.15
CA ASP A 130 17.33 6.24 -12.61
C ASP A 130 18.07 4.94 -12.25
N SER A 131 17.36 4.01 -11.62
CA SER A 131 17.88 2.67 -11.35
C SER A 131 16.90 1.59 -11.83
N PHE A 132 17.44 0.62 -12.56
CA PHE A 132 16.75 -0.57 -13.00
C PHE A 132 17.67 -1.79 -12.88
N LYS A 133 17.43 -2.60 -11.86
CA LYS A 133 18.32 -3.70 -11.46
C LYS A 133 17.49 -4.95 -11.25
N ILE A 134 17.83 -6.02 -11.96
CA ILE A 134 17.16 -7.31 -11.81
C ILE A 134 18.17 -8.25 -11.15
N PRO A 135 17.92 -8.66 -9.90
CA PRO A 135 18.84 -9.56 -9.22
C PRO A 135 18.70 -10.96 -9.80
N GLN A 136 19.79 -11.72 -9.82
CA GLN A 136 19.81 -13.10 -10.34
C GLN A 136 18.79 -14.00 -9.60
N ALA A 137 18.56 -13.75 -8.32
CA ALA A 137 17.54 -14.46 -7.54
C ALA A 137 16.12 -14.36 -8.15
N CYS A 138 15.83 -13.30 -8.91
CA CYS A 138 14.54 -13.12 -9.58
C CYS A 138 14.43 -13.85 -10.93
N ASP A 139 15.46 -14.54 -11.41
CA ASP A 139 15.45 -15.25 -12.70
C ASP A 139 14.32 -16.29 -12.81
N ILE A 140 13.95 -16.91 -11.69
CA ILE A 140 12.82 -17.85 -11.61
C ILE A 140 11.51 -17.19 -12.08
N TRP A 141 11.35 -15.89 -11.82
CA TRP A 141 10.16 -15.11 -12.17
C TRP A 141 10.28 -14.41 -13.52
N THR A 142 11.47 -13.90 -13.88
CA THR A 142 11.69 -13.16 -15.13
C THR A 142 11.86 -14.09 -16.33
N ASN A 143 12.49 -15.26 -16.17
CA ASN A 143 12.71 -16.24 -17.25
C ASN A 143 11.55 -17.25 -17.41
N ARG A 144 10.38 -16.97 -16.79
CA ARG A 144 9.13 -17.74 -16.93
C ARG A 144 9.23 -19.22 -16.50
N GLN A 145 10.07 -19.54 -15.51
CA GLN A 145 10.16 -20.90 -14.96
C GLN A 145 8.98 -21.23 -14.02
N VAL A 146 8.25 -20.21 -13.54
CA VAL A 146 7.07 -20.37 -12.66
C VAL A 146 5.77 -20.41 -13.48
N ASP A 147 4.88 -21.31 -13.09
CA ASP A 147 3.70 -21.78 -13.83
C ASP A 147 2.69 -20.67 -14.25
N ARG A 148 2.11 -20.82 -15.43
CA ARG A 148 1.27 -19.82 -16.15
C ARG A 148 -0.12 -19.57 -15.54
N GLY A 149 -0.40 -20.13 -14.37
CA GLY A 149 -1.73 -20.17 -13.74
C GLY A 149 -2.10 -18.94 -12.88
N LEU A 150 -1.14 -18.06 -12.61
CA LEU A 150 -1.39 -16.85 -11.82
C LEU A 150 -1.78 -15.67 -12.74
N PRO A 151 -2.63 -14.72 -12.29
CA PRO A 151 -3.01 -13.52 -13.05
C PRO A 151 -1.85 -12.51 -13.10
N PHE A 152 -0.69 -12.92 -13.62
CA PHE A 152 0.52 -12.13 -13.73
C PHE A 152 0.63 -11.52 -15.12
N GLN A 153 0.88 -10.21 -15.17
CA GLN A 153 1.35 -9.54 -16.37
C GLN A 153 2.86 -9.32 -16.22
N GLU A 154 3.63 -9.58 -17.27
CA GLU A 154 5.11 -9.50 -17.30
C GLU A 154 5.64 -8.17 -16.75
N LYS A 155 5.00 -7.04 -17.10
CA LYS A 155 5.34 -5.72 -16.56
C LYS A 155 5.31 -5.62 -15.03
N HIS A 156 4.45 -6.40 -14.36
CA HIS A 156 4.38 -6.38 -12.90
C HIS A 156 5.54 -7.12 -12.27
N VAL A 157 6.02 -8.20 -12.91
CA VAL A 157 7.18 -8.98 -12.47
C VAL A 157 8.44 -8.13 -12.57
N MET A 158 8.66 -7.49 -13.73
CA MET A 158 9.85 -6.66 -13.95
C MET A 158 9.94 -5.52 -12.93
N GLN A 159 8.81 -4.89 -12.60
CA GLN A 159 8.76 -3.86 -11.57
C GLN A 159 9.05 -4.43 -10.17
N GLN A 160 8.53 -5.62 -9.84
CA GLN A 160 8.80 -6.27 -8.55
C GLN A 160 10.27 -6.65 -8.43
N ALA A 161 10.82 -7.32 -9.45
CA ALA A 161 12.24 -7.66 -9.52
C ALA A 161 13.12 -6.42 -9.41
N SER A 162 12.75 -5.32 -10.07
CA SER A 162 13.47 -4.05 -9.97
C SER A 162 13.48 -3.46 -8.57
N ILE A 163 12.39 -3.59 -7.81
CA ILE A 163 12.35 -3.13 -6.41
C ILE A 163 13.32 -3.96 -5.57
N LEU A 164 13.31 -5.28 -5.76
CA LEU A 164 14.19 -6.21 -5.04
C LEU A 164 15.66 -6.01 -5.39
N GLY A 165 16.00 -5.79 -6.67
CA GLY A 165 17.37 -5.54 -7.08
C GLY A 165 17.95 -4.26 -6.51
N ASN A 166 17.14 -3.22 -6.36
CA ASN A 166 17.57 -2.02 -5.63
C ASN A 166 17.79 -2.33 -4.15
N LEU A 167 16.84 -3.01 -3.50
CA LEU A 167 17.00 -3.40 -2.09
C LEU A 167 18.26 -4.25 -1.83
N GLU A 168 18.63 -5.10 -2.78
CA GLU A 168 19.88 -5.88 -2.75
C GLU A 168 21.11 -4.99 -2.94
N GLU A 169 21.12 -4.07 -3.92
CA GLU A 169 22.23 -3.14 -4.13
C GLU A 169 22.46 -2.19 -2.94
N PHE A 170 21.39 -1.84 -2.23
CA PHE A 170 21.45 -1.07 -0.99
C PHE A 170 21.84 -1.89 0.24
N GLY A 171 22.11 -3.20 0.09
CA GLY A 171 22.54 -4.09 1.17
C GLY A 171 21.44 -4.45 2.18
N VAL A 172 20.17 -4.13 1.88
CA VAL A 172 19.02 -4.46 2.74
C VAL A 172 18.63 -5.94 2.61
N LEU A 173 18.79 -6.48 1.40
CA LEU A 173 18.63 -7.91 1.10
C LEU A 173 20.01 -8.53 0.88
N LYS A 174 20.28 -9.66 1.53
CA LYS A 174 21.51 -10.43 1.32
C LYS A 174 21.33 -11.36 0.12
N SER A 175 22.24 -11.31 -0.84
CA SER A 175 22.23 -12.19 -2.01
C SER A 175 22.43 -13.64 -1.56
N CYS A 176 21.67 -14.57 -2.16
CA CYS A 176 21.80 -16.01 -1.91
C CYS A 176 23.12 -16.62 -2.46
N GLY A 177 24.06 -15.81 -2.96
CA GLY A 177 25.25 -16.24 -3.71
C GLY A 177 26.59 -16.19 -2.99
N ASP A 178 26.69 -15.58 -1.79
CA ASP A 178 27.98 -15.35 -1.12
C ASP A 178 28.52 -16.55 -0.34
N ASP A 179 27.78 -17.66 -0.26
CA ASP A 179 28.24 -18.90 0.41
C ASP A 179 29.18 -19.76 -0.46
N ALA A 180 29.58 -19.31 -1.66
CA ALA A 180 30.30 -20.17 -2.62
C ALA A 180 31.74 -19.76 -2.99
N VAL A 181 32.25 -18.56 -2.64
CA VAL A 181 33.63 -18.15 -3.02
C VAL A 181 34.34 -17.36 -1.92
N SER A 182 34.50 -17.97 -0.75
CA SER A 182 35.67 -17.70 0.09
C SER A 182 36.07 -18.98 0.80
N GLY A 183 36.96 -19.73 0.15
CA GLY A 183 37.57 -20.90 0.75
C GLY A 183 38.44 -20.51 1.93
N THR A 184 37.94 -20.70 3.14
CA THR A 184 38.70 -21.19 4.30
C THR A 184 37.71 -21.73 5.31
N LEU A 185 37.92 -22.97 5.74
CA LEU A 185 37.19 -23.63 6.82
C LEU A 185 36.96 -22.70 8.03
N LYS A 186 35.70 -22.37 8.29
CA LYS A 186 35.12 -22.39 9.63
C LYS A 186 33.76 -23.05 9.56
N SER A 187 33.79 -24.38 9.68
CA SER A 187 32.70 -25.11 10.30
C SER A 187 32.76 -24.76 11.78
N GLU A 188 31.92 -23.83 12.21
CA GLU A 188 31.27 -23.91 13.52
C GLU A 188 29.80 -23.57 13.32
N ALA A 189 28.97 -24.49 13.78
CA ALA A 189 27.53 -24.42 13.73
C ALA A 189 27.03 -23.33 14.69
N SER A 190 26.82 -22.11 14.18
CA SER A 190 26.00 -21.07 14.81
C SER A 190 25.81 -19.88 13.86
N GLY A 191 25.17 -20.10 12.71
CA GLY A 191 24.62 -19.00 11.91
C GLY A 191 23.19 -18.81 12.36
N ASP A 192 22.94 -17.84 13.23
CA ASP A 192 21.61 -17.61 13.80
C ASP A 192 20.58 -17.49 12.68
N ASP A 193 19.56 -18.34 12.75
CA ASP A 193 18.41 -18.38 11.84
C ASP A 193 17.53 -17.10 11.97
N ASP A 194 18.00 -16.17 12.82
CA ASP A 194 17.44 -14.93 13.36
C ASP A 194 17.86 -13.66 12.59
N ASP A 195 18.79 -13.77 11.63
CA ASP A 195 19.34 -12.60 10.91
C ASP A 195 18.53 -12.20 9.65
N VAL A 196 17.48 -12.96 9.31
CA VAL A 196 16.60 -12.63 8.18
C VAL A 196 15.47 -11.70 8.64
N PRO A 197 15.37 -10.48 8.09
CA PRO A 197 14.37 -9.51 8.53
C PRO A 197 12.95 -9.97 8.20
N SER A 198 12.01 -9.55 9.04
CA SER A 198 10.58 -9.65 8.75
C SER A 198 10.20 -8.70 7.60
N VAL A 199 9.12 -8.98 6.89
CA VAL A 199 8.65 -8.11 5.81
C VAL A 199 7.27 -7.59 6.08
N VAL A 200 7.10 -6.28 5.90
CA VAL A 200 5.81 -5.59 6.01
C VAL A 200 5.45 -4.99 4.66
N GLU A 201 4.43 -5.55 3.99
CA GLU A 201 3.91 -4.99 2.74
C GLU A 201 2.71 -4.08 3.01
N PHE A 202 2.90 -2.77 2.84
CA PHE A 202 1.86 -1.76 2.89
C PHE A 202 1.09 -1.69 1.58
N GLY A 203 -0.24 -1.66 1.66
CA GLY A 203 -1.09 -1.69 0.47
C GLY A 203 -0.91 -2.98 -0.32
N ALA A 204 -0.80 -4.11 0.38
CA ALA A 204 -0.39 -5.38 -0.20
C ALA A 204 -1.31 -5.86 -1.34
N GLY A 205 -2.57 -5.44 -1.37
CA GLY A 205 -3.53 -5.90 -2.36
C GLY A 205 -3.62 -7.42 -2.39
N ARG A 206 -3.08 -8.02 -3.46
CA ARG A 206 -3.00 -9.49 -3.62
C ARG A 206 -1.77 -10.14 -2.99
N GLY A 207 -0.76 -9.38 -2.56
CA GLY A 207 0.46 -9.86 -1.88
C GLY A 207 1.55 -10.41 -2.82
N TYR A 208 1.53 -10.03 -4.10
CA TYR A 208 2.44 -10.60 -5.08
C TYR A 208 3.85 -10.00 -5.04
N LEU A 209 4.05 -8.78 -4.54
CA LEU A 209 5.41 -8.28 -4.34
C LEU A 209 6.11 -9.12 -3.28
N THR A 210 5.43 -9.38 -2.15
CA THR A 210 5.96 -10.26 -1.12
C THR A 210 6.10 -11.71 -1.59
N GLN A 211 5.23 -12.21 -2.47
CA GLN A 211 5.41 -13.53 -3.08
C GLN A 211 6.78 -13.64 -3.77
N VAL A 212 7.07 -12.72 -4.70
CA VAL A 212 8.36 -12.69 -5.42
C VAL A 212 9.51 -12.59 -4.42
N LEU A 213 9.41 -11.68 -3.45
CA LEU A 213 10.42 -11.52 -2.40
C LEU A 213 10.65 -12.83 -1.61
N ALA A 214 9.60 -13.53 -1.21
CA ALA A 214 9.72 -14.77 -0.44
C ALA A 214 10.19 -15.96 -1.28
N ASP A 215 10.03 -15.92 -2.61
CA ASP A 215 10.56 -16.93 -3.53
C ASP A 215 12.05 -16.71 -3.84
N CYS A 216 12.48 -15.46 -3.88
CA CYS A 216 13.87 -15.09 -4.20
C CYS A 216 14.76 -15.02 -2.96
N TYR A 217 14.20 -14.64 -1.80
CA TYR A 217 14.91 -14.46 -0.54
C TYR A 217 14.27 -15.33 0.54
N ARG A 218 15.07 -15.88 1.47
CA ARG A 218 14.67 -16.87 2.51
C ARG A 218 13.83 -16.27 3.64
N ILE A 219 12.78 -15.54 3.29
CA ILE A 219 12.01 -14.68 4.19
C ILE A 219 10.98 -15.54 4.91
N LYS A 220 11.02 -15.51 6.25
CA LYS A 220 10.20 -16.38 7.09
C LYS A 220 8.97 -15.66 7.65
N LYS A 221 9.07 -14.38 7.98
CA LYS A 221 7.98 -13.66 8.67
C LYS A 221 7.42 -12.55 7.78
N ILE A 222 6.13 -12.63 7.51
CA ILE A 222 5.44 -11.76 6.56
C ILE A 222 4.20 -11.16 7.21
N LEU A 223 4.12 -9.83 7.19
CA LEU A 223 2.95 -9.04 7.53
C LEU A 223 2.43 -8.31 6.29
N LEU A 224 1.18 -8.56 5.91
CA LEU A 224 0.52 -7.87 4.80
C LEU A 224 -0.55 -6.91 5.32
N VAL A 225 -0.43 -5.62 5.03
CA VAL A 225 -1.37 -4.58 5.44
C VAL A 225 -2.23 -4.17 4.26
N GLU A 226 -3.55 -4.34 4.37
CA GLU A 226 -4.47 -3.97 3.30
C GLU A 226 -5.89 -3.74 3.80
N ARG A 227 -6.50 -2.60 3.46
CA ARG A 227 -7.87 -2.26 3.87
C ARG A 227 -8.96 -3.14 3.22
N LYS A 228 -8.74 -3.66 1.99
CA LYS A 228 -9.73 -4.46 1.23
C LYS A 228 -9.33 -5.93 1.06
N SER A 229 -10.34 -6.82 1.04
CA SER A 229 -10.10 -8.20 0.62
C SER A 229 -10.16 -8.35 -0.90
N TYR A 230 -9.11 -8.94 -1.49
CA TYR A 230 -9.08 -9.27 -2.91
C TYR A 230 -9.26 -10.78 -3.15
N LYS A 231 -9.69 -11.15 -4.36
CA LYS A 231 -9.66 -12.54 -4.84
C LYS A 231 -8.28 -12.84 -5.44
N LEU A 232 -7.92 -14.13 -5.49
CA LEU A 232 -6.63 -14.61 -6.03
C LEU A 232 -5.45 -13.96 -5.30
N LYS A 233 -5.45 -14.08 -3.96
CA LYS A 233 -4.34 -13.62 -3.11
C LYS A 233 -3.22 -14.65 -3.13
N ALA A 234 -1.98 -14.17 -3.02
CA ALA A 234 -0.79 -14.98 -2.84
C ALA A 234 -0.79 -15.78 -1.53
N ASP A 235 -1.69 -15.47 -0.58
CA ASP A 235 -1.76 -16.09 0.75
C ASP A 235 -1.68 -17.62 0.73
N ARG A 236 -2.33 -18.28 -0.25
CA ARG A 236 -2.29 -19.75 -0.36
C ARG A 236 -0.88 -20.24 -0.69
N SER A 237 -0.25 -19.64 -1.69
CA SER A 237 1.09 -20.00 -2.15
C SER A 237 2.14 -19.69 -1.09
N LEU A 238 2.01 -18.56 -0.39
CA LEU A 238 2.89 -18.21 0.74
C LEU A 238 2.78 -19.20 1.89
N ARG A 239 1.55 -19.61 2.28
CA ARG A 239 1.33 -20.58 3.38
C ARG A 239 1.75 -22.01 3.06
N GLN A 240 1.96 -22.35 1.78
CA GLN A 240 2.47 -23.67 1.39
C GLN A 240 3.97 -23.83 1.69
N LYS A 241 4.67 -22.73 1.98
CA LYS A 241 6.08 -22.77 2.38
C LYS A 241 6.17 -23.05 3.88
N GLU A 242 6.77 -24.18 4.25
CA GLU A 242 6.81 -24.68 5.63
C GLU A 242 7.48 -23.71 6.62
N SER A 243 8.42 -22.89 6.16
CA SER A 243 9.17 -21.93 6.98
C SER A 243 8.55 -20.52 7.03
N VAL A 244 7.36 -20.30 6.45
CA VAL A 244 6.76 -18.96 6.31
C VAL A 244 5.57 -18.77 7.24
N THR A 245 5.72 -17.83 8.17
CA THR A 245 4.62 -17.27 8.98
C THR A 245 4.00 -16.08 8.26
N LEU A 246 2.72 -16.21 7.89
CA LEU A 246 1.95 -15.17 7.21
C LEU A 246 0.83 -14.61 8.09
N GLU A 247 0.91 -13.33 8.39
CA GLU A 247 -0.14 -12.51 8.99
C GLU A 247 -0.65 -11.48 7.96
N ARG A 248 -1.97 -11.27 7.88
CA ARG A 248 -2.57 -10.26 7.01
C ARG A 248 -3.56 -9.41 7.81
N LEU A 249 -3.22 -8.16 8.03
CA LEU A 249 -4.06 -7.19 8.74
C LEU A 249 -4.99 -6.49 7.76
N ARG A 250 -6.29 -6.56 8.07
CA ARG A 250 -7.33 -5.84 7.32
C ARG A 250 -7.66 -4.51 8.00
N ILE A 251 -6.78 -3.54 7.81
CA ILE A 251 -6.77 -2.23 8.48
C ILE A 251 -6.39 -1.14 7.47
N ASP A 252 -6.84 0.10 7.70
CA ASP A 252 -6.33 1.26 6.96
C ASP A 252 -4.96 1.67 7.53
N ILE A 253 -4.04 2.11 6.67
CA ILE A 253 -2.70 2.54 7.11
C ILE A 253 -2.82 3.76 8.01
N GLU A 254 -3.86 4.60 7.78
CA GLU A 254 -4.19 5.75 8.62
C GLU A 254 -4.34 5.39 10.11
N ASP A 255 -4.86 4.19 10.42
CA ASP A 255 -5.20 3.74 11.78
C ASP A 255 -4.21 2.72 12.37
N LEU A 256 -3.17 2.36 11.62
CA LEU A 256 -2.25 1.27 11.99
C LEU A 256 -1.13 1.75 12.92
N LYS A 257 -1.11 1.19 14.13
CA LYS A 257 0.01 1.30 15.08
C LYS A 257 0.93 0.06 14.96
N LEU A 258 1.90 0.14 14.05
CA LEU A 258 2.77 -1.00 13.71
C LEU A 258 3.50 -1.60 14.92
N ASN A 259 3.93 -0.76 15.86
CA ASN A 259 4.64 -1.19 17.07
C ASN A 259 3.81 -2.04 18.03
N ALA A 260 2.48 -1.99 17.93
CA ALA A 260 1.58 -2.80 18.74
C ALA A 260 1.16 -4.09 18.03
N VAL A 261 1.76 -4.39 16.86
CA VAL A 261 1.65 -5.70 16.22
C VAL A 261 2.62 -6.66 16.90
N GLU A 262 2.07 -7.62 17.65
CA GLU A 262 2.83 -8.60 18.44
C GLU A 262 3.88 -9.34 17.59
N SER A 263 3.52 -9.71 16.35
CA SER A 263 4.43 -10.40 15.45
C SER A 263 5.62 -9.56 14.98
N LEU A 264 5.67 -8.25 15.24
CA LEU A 264 6.83 -7.41 14.88
C LEU A 264 7.62 -6.92 16.09
N GLN A 265 7.19 -7.22 17.31
CA GLN A 265 7.86 -6.75 18.52
C GLN A 265 9.27 -7.33 18.63
N GLY A 266 10.28 -6.46 18.75
CA GLY A 266 11.68 -6.85 18.89
C GLY A 266 12.35 -7.39 17.62
N VAL A 267 11.64 -7.44 16.48
CA VAL A 267 12.18 -8.03 15.24
C VAL A 267 12.53 -6.92 14.23
N PRO A 268 13.70 -7.00 13.55
CA PRO A 268 13.99 -6.12 12.43
C PRO A 268 13.04 -6.39 11.26
N TYR A 269 12.59 -5.33 10.58
CA TYR A 269 11.68 -5.46 9.46
C TYR A 269 12.04 -4.55 8.28
N LEU A 270 11.79 -5.09 7.08
CA LEU A 270 11.82 -4.40 5.80
C LEU A 270 10.39 -3.98 5.43
N ALA A 271 10.17 -2.68 5.28
CA ALA A 271 8.92 -2.15 4.79
C ALA A 271 8.92 -2.06 3.26
N ILE A 272 7.87 -2.56 2.62
CA ILE A 272 7.71 -2.46 1.17
C ILE A 272 6.30 -2.01 0.82
N GLY A 273 6.12 -1.36 -0.33
CA GLY A 273 4.80 -0.94 -0.79
C GLY A 273 4.78 -0.69 -2.28
N LYS A 274 3.73 -1.15 -2.95
CA LYS A 274 3.54 -0.95 -4.39
C LYS A 274 2.16 -0.41 -4.66
N HIS A 275 2.08 0.62 -5.50
CA HIS A 275 0.83 1.33 -5.82
C HIS A 275 0.16 1.93 -4.59
N LEU A 276 0.94 2.46 -3.66
CA LEU A 276 0.38 3.32 -2.61
C LEU A 276 -0.22 4.55 -3.30
N CYS A 277 -1.55 4.66 -3.25
CA CYS A 277 -2.32 5.73 -3.90
C CYS A 277 -2.64 6.85 -2.92
N GLY A 278 -2.79 8.07 -3.44
CA GLY A 278 -3.17 9.21 -2.60
C GLY A 278 -2.19 9.41 -1.42
N PRO A 279 -2.70 9.63 -0.19
CA PRO A 279 -1.88 9.91 0.99
C PRO A 279 -1.26 8.67 1.63
N ALA A 280 -1.50 7.46 1.10
CA ALA A 280 -1.05 6.21 1.71
C ALA A 280 0.49 6.13 1.83
N THR A 281 1.23 6.78 0.93
CA THR A 281 2.70 6.87 0.98
C THR A 281 3.14 7.60 2.26
N ASP A 282 2.61 8.80 2.51
CA ASP A 282 2.95 9.58 3.70
C ASP A 282 2.50 8.90 4.98
N MET A 283 1.31 8.30 5.00
CA MET A 283 0.83 7.51 6.13
C MET A 283 1.76 6.32 6.41
N THR A 284 2.27 5.65 5.38
CA THR A 284 3.24 4.55 5.52
C THR A 284 4.55 5.04 6.10
N LEU A 285 5.05 6.18 5.61
CA LEU A 285 6.27 6.80 6.13
C LEU A 285 6.10 7.17 7.62
N ARG A 286 4.98 7.81 8.00
CA ARG A 286 4.67 8.10 9.41
C ARG A 286 4.57 6.82 10.23
N CYS A 287 3.88 5.80 9.73
CA CYS A 287 3.72 4.52 10.41
C CYS A 287 5.07 3.87 10.74
N CYS A 288 6.05 4.00 9.83
CA CYS A 288 7.40 3.48 10.02
C CYS A 288 8.30 4.39 10.88
N ILE A 289 8.16 5.72 10.81
CA ILE A 289 9.11 6.69 11.39
C ILE A 289 8.68 7.24 12.76
N SER A 290 7.39 7.17 13.14
CA SER A 290 6.77 7.84 14.31
C SER A 290 7.42 7.60 15.70
N LYS A 291 8.45 6.76 15.82
CA LYS A 291 9.22 6.55 17.05
C LYS A 291 10.61 7.19 17.10
N GLN A 292 11.17 7.71 16.00
CA GLN A 292 12.46 8.41 16.11
C GLN A 292 12.33 9.80 16.76
N CYS A 293 11.14 10.42 16.74
CA CYS A 293 10.96 11.82 17.14
C CYS A 293 10.43 12.04 18.58
N ASN A 294 9.97 11.00 19.29
CA ASN A 294 9.38 11.13 20.64
C ASN A 294 10.37 10.88 21.79
N GLN A 295 11.69 10.97 21.55
CA GLN A 295 12.73 10.78 22.59
C GLN A 295 12.87 11.95 23.59
N HIS A 296 11.78 12.65 23.92
CA HIS A 296 11.74 13.53 25.07
C HIS A 296 10.60 13.07 26.00
N ASN A 297 10.96 12.19 26.95
CA ASN A 297 10.34 11.97 28.27
C ASN A 297 9.73 10.60 28.64
N ASP A 298 9.76 9.57 27.81
CA ASP A 298 9.34 8.22 28.27
C ASP A 298 10.46 7.18 28.17
N ALA A 299 10.64 6.42 29.25
CA ALA A 299 11.64 5.36 29.41
C ALA A 299 11.61 4.37 28.23
N PRO A 300 12.76 3.76 27.88
CA PRO A 300 12.85 2.84 26.74
C PRO A 300 12.00 1.60 27.02
N SER A 301 10.83 1.50 26.40
CA SER A 301 10.10 0.24 26.34
C SER A 301 10.83 -0.68 25.35
N ASP A 302 11.42 -1.77 25.83
CA ASP A 302 12.21 -2.78 25.10
C ASP A 302 11.50 -3.52 23.94
N SER A 303 10.32 -3.07 23.49
CA SER A 303 9.45 -3.81 22.57
C SER A 303 9.12 -3.02 21.30
N THR A 304 10.14 -2.49 20.63
CA THR A 304 9.95 -1.70 19.39
C THR A 304 10.37 -2.47 18.16
N CYS A 305 9.52 -2.49 17.12
CA CYS A 305 9.90 -3.04 15.81
C CYS A 305 10.98 -2.15 15.17
N ARG A 306 12.07 -2.75 14.66
CA ARG A 306 13.22 -2.01 14.10
C ARG A 306 13.15 -1.97 12.58
N LEU A 307 12.91 -0.80 12.00
CA LEU A 307 12.98 -0.64 10.53
C LEU A 307 14.44 -0.79 10.06
N ILE A 308 14.70 -1.70 9.14
CA ILE A 308 16.03 -1.87 8.52
C ILE A 308 16.12 -1.28 7.11
N GLY A 309 14.99 -1.18 6.43
CA GLY A 309 14.92 -0.59 5.10
C GLY A 309 13.48 -0.40 4.63
N LEU A 310 13.32 0.50 3.66
CA LEU A 310 12.02 0.85 3.09
C LEU A 310 12.11 0.88 1.57
N ALA A 311 11.19 0.22 0.86
CA ALA A 311 11.02 0.42 -0.58
C ALA A 311 9.56 0.70 -0.97
N ILE A 312 9.29 1.91 -1.49
CA ILE A 312 7.96 2.30 -1.95
C ILE A 312 7.98 2.61 -3.44
N ALA A 313 7.04 2.02 -4.19
CA ALA A 313 6.69 2.41 -5.54
C ALA A 313 5.31 3.12 -5.53
N THR A 314 5.32 4.42 -5.76
CA THR A 314 4.11 5.27 -5.79
C THR A 314 3.18 4.90 -6.96
N CYS A 315 1.87 5.05 -6.76
CA CYS A 315 0.90 4.87 -7.85
C CYS A 315 0.88 6.08 -8.82
N CYS A 316 0.42 5.88 -10.05
CA CYS A 316 0.06 6.97 -10.96
C CYS A 316 -1.09 7.85 -10.43
N HIS A 317 -1.88 7.37 -9.48
CA HIS A 317 -2.90 8.14 -8.76
C HIS A 317 -2.39 8.69 -7.42
N HIS A 318 -1.07 8.85 -7.28
CA HIS A 318 -0.50 9.46 -6.09
C HIS A 318 -0.91 10.93 -6.04
N LEU A 319 -1.56 11.31 -4.95
CA LEU A 319 -2.05 12.65 -4.71
C LEU A 319 -1.72 12.99 -3.27
N CYS A 320 -0.69 13.82 -3.08
CA CYS A 320 -0.36 14.34 -1.77
C CYS A 320 -1.48 15.29 -1.31
N GLN A 321 -1.87 15.15 -0.05
CA GLN A 321 -2.72 16.13 0.62
C GLN A 321 -1.88 16.78 1.71
N TRP A 322 -1.96 18.10 1.85
CA TRP A 322 -1.15 18.86 2.80
C TRP A 322 -1.23 18.30 4.23
N LYS A 323 -2.45 18.00 4.70
CA LYS A 323 -2.67 17.39 6.02
C LYS A 323 -1.91 16.09 6.24
N HIS A 324 -1.77 15.31 5.17
CA HIS A 324 -1.11 13.99 5.20
C HIS A 324 0.39 14.10 4.95
N TYR A 325 0.91 15.23 4.51
CA TYR A 325 2.31 15.38 4.16
C TYR A 325 3.24 15.28 5.38
N ILE A 326 4.21 14.39 5.30
CA ILE A 326 5.00 13.98 6.47
C ILE A 326 5.82 15.11 7.13
N SER A 327 6.19 16.17 6.41
CA SER A 327 7.00 17.27 6.95
C SER A 327 6.22 18.33 7.75
N ASN A 328 4.95 18.08 8.07
CA ASN A 328 4.11 19.00 8.86
C ASN A 328 3.91 18.45 10.30
N PRO A 329 4.25 19.20 11.37
CA PRO A 329 4.89 20.53 11.40
C PRO A 329 6.42 20.49 11.16
N PRO A 330 7.07 21.64 10.89
CA PRO A 330 8.42 21.72 10.28
C PRO A 330 9.60 21.17 11.11
N SER A 331 9.37 20.61 12.29
CA SER A 331 10.44 20.30 13.25
C SER A 331 11.16 18.98 13.01
N ALA A 332 10.64 18.07 12.17
CA ALA A 332 11.21 16.72 12.03
C ALA A 332 11.82 16.40 10.66
N LEU A 333 11.68 17.27 9.65
CA LEU A 333 11.88 16.83 8.26
C LEU A 333 12.58 17.82 7.31
N MET A 334 13.29 18.81 7.85
CA MET A 334 14.27 19.54 7.04
C MET A 334 15.46 18.64 6.63
N LEU A 335 15.52 17.38 7.09
CA LEU A 335 16.59 16.42 6.80
C LEU A 335 16.22 15.29 5.81
N LEU A 336 14.95 15.10 5.43
CA LEU A 336 14.55 14.12 4.41
C LEU A 336 14.42 14.82 3.05
N ALA A 337 15.50 15.48 2.65
CA ALA A 337 15.76 15.67 1.23
C ALA A 337 15.72 14.27 0.59
N ILE A 338 14.88 14.13 -0.43
CA ILE A 338 14.73 12.90 -1.23
C ILE A 338 16.01 12.58 -2.06
N ALA A 339 17.12 13.25 -1.76
CA ALA A 339 18.45 12.90 -2.19
C ALA A 339 19.41 13.10 -1.00
N HIS A 340 20.30 12.13 -0.81
CA HIS A 340 21.36 12.00 0.21
C HIS A 340 21.03 11.28 1.54
N ILE A 341 21.46 10.02 1.53
CA ILE A 341 21.64 9.08 2.64
C ILE A 341 22.77 9.58 3.57
N SER A 342 22.45 9.74 4.85
CA SER A 342 23.31 9.32 5.97
C SER A 342 22.53 9.44 7.28
N PHE A 343 21.99 8.32 7.77
CA PHE A 343 21.96 7.84 9.16
C PHE A 343 21.12 6.53 9.18
N ASP A 344 21.71 5.44 9.69
CA ASP A 344 21.22 4.03 9.74
C ASP A 344 19.73 3.86 10.13
N PRO A 345 18.76 3.87 9.18
CA PRO A 345 18.46 2.76 8.26
C PRO A 345 18.23 3.21 6.79
N VAL A 346 18.44 2.29 5.83
CA VAL A 346 18.49 2.60 4.39
C VAL A 346 17.09 2.82 3.78
N LEU A 347 16.77 4.08 3.47
CA LEU A 347 15.54 4.46 2.77
C LEU A 347 15.74 4.30 1.25
N VAL A 348 15.12 3.29 0.63
CA VAL A 348 15.15 3.07 -0.82
C VAL A 348 13.90 3.69 -1.45
N TYR A 349 14.02 4.91 -1.95
CA TYR A 349 12.93 5.56 -2.66
C TYR A 349 13.02 5.28 -4.17
N VAL A 350 12.16 4.40 -4.69
CA VAL A 350 12.03 4.17 -6.14
C VAL A 350 10.90 5.06 -6.67
N GLN A 351 11.19 6.36 -6.86
CA GLN A 351 10.26 7.25 -7.53
C GLN A 351 10.36 7.06 -9.04
N LYS A 352 9.39 6.37 -9.62
CA LYS A 352 9.06 6.59 -11.03
C LYS A 352 7.78 7.43 -11.07
N CYS A 353 7.95 8.70 -11.43
CA CYS A 353 6.87 9.64 -11.77
C CYS A 353 5.84 9.94 -10.67
N SER A 354 6.10 10.97 -9.85
CA SER A 354 4.99 11.77 -9.28
C SER A 354 5.11 13.24 -9.67
N ILE A 355 6.33 13.79 -9.68
CA ILE A 355 6.54 15.17 -10.14
C ILE A 355 6.44 15.27 -11.67
N ILE A 356 6.93 14.26 -12.41
CA ILE A 356 6.75 14.15 -13.86
C ILE A 356 5.26 14.01 -14.23
N ASN A 357 4.44 13.35 -13.39
CA ASN A 357 3.00 13.25 -13.66
C ASN A 357 2.27 14.56 -13.33
N ILE A 358 2.65 15.29 -12.27
CA ILE A 358 2.09 16.63 -12.01
C ILE A 358 2.42 17.58 -13.17
N THR A 359 3.66 17.56 -13.68
CA THR A 359 4.06 18.37 -14.84
C THR A 359 3.43 17.89 -16.16
N MET A 360 3.31 16.58 -16.38
CA MET A 360 2.65 16.02 -17.58
C MET A 360 1.13 16.19 -17.56
N ASP A 361 0.46 16.08 -16.40
CA ASP A 361 -0.97 16.35 -16.26
C ASP A 361 -1.26 17.85 -16.34
N LEU A 362 -0.36 18.72 -15.85
CA LEU A 362 -0.41 20.16 -16.12
C LEU A 362 -0.21 20.48 -17.61
N LEU A 363 0.72 19.82 -18.30
CA LEU A 363 0.93 19.97 -19.75
C LEU A 363 -0.23 19.40 -20.58
N LYS A 364 -0.86 18.32 -20.14
CA LYS A 364 -2.03 17.73 -20.78
C LYS A 364 -3.29 18.58 -20.57
N PHE A 365 -3.42 19.14 -19.37
CA PHE A 365 -4.42 20.17 -19.04
C PHE A 365 -4.20 21.46 -19.85
N MET A 366 -2.95 21.87 -20.12
CA MET A 366 -2.64 22.97 -21.04
C MET A 366 -3.14 22.68 -22.47
N ASN A 367 -2.97 21.46 -22.97
CA ASN A 367 -3.45 21.08 -24.31
C ASN A 367 -4.99 21.08 -24.40
N ASP A 368 -5.67 20.58 -23.38
CA ASP A 368 -7.13 20.50 -23.37
C ASP A 368 -7.83 21.84 -23.07
N ALA A 369 -7.16 22.76 -22.35
CA ALA A 369 -7.68 24.09 -22.03
C ALA A 369 -7.40 25.15 -23.12
N PHE A 370 -6.44 24.92 -24.02
CA PHE A 370 -6.15 25.82 -25.15
C PHE A 370 -6.84 25.41 -26.46
N LEU A 371 -7.41 24.20 -26.53
CA LEU A 371 -8.19 23.71 -27.68
C LEU A 371 -9.72 23.93 -27.53
N ARG A 372 -10.15 24.63 -26.49
CA ARG A 372 -11.50 25.19 -26.33
C ARG A 372 -11.38 26.69 -26.17
#